data_AF-A0A1G6KIE4-F1
#
_entry.id   AF-A0A1G6KIE4-F1
#
_cell.length_a   1.000
_cell.length_b   1.000
_cell.length_c   1.000
_cell.angle_alpha   90.00
_cell.angle_beta   90.00
_cell.angle_gamma   90.00
#
_symmetry.space_group_name_H-M   'P 1'
#
loop_
_entity.id
_entity.type
_entity.pdbx_description
1 polymer ?
#
loop_
_entity_poly.entity_id
_entity_poly.type
_entity_poly.pdbx_seq_one_letter_code
_entity_poly.pdbx_strand_id
1 'polypeptide(L)'
;MPLSLPTFNDLRINYPTGSSELVKATIGGAVNAAYITNTCVVRMSRAFNYLGIDNHIFSLNTPSWKYTTKQAFLAQEKVKVHAIPQRYTFIKAFETISGADQKRYCFRVSEFFNYLNHKYNKYNHSLILKTGKFFTQSALRDFTDKINNKTGIICFKTKFSDATGHFTLWDGYKCLYQDYFLDPRTSEIYLWEC
;
A
#
# COMPACT_ATOMS: atom_id res chain seq x y z
N MET A 1 -6.98 -0.19 -20.15
CA MET A 1 -7.42 0.74 -19.09
C MET A 1 -6.73 0.33 -17.80
N PRO A 2 -6.21 1.27 -17.00
CA PRO A 2 -5.59 0.92 -15.72
C PRO A 2 -6.64 0.29 -14.80
N LEU A 3 -6.19 -0.62 -13.93
CA LEU A 3 -7.06 -1.28 -12.98
C LEU A 3 -7.51 -0.28 -11.90
N SER A 4 -8.75 -0.36 -11.44
CA SER A 4 -9.21 0.40 -10.27
C SER A 4 -8.59 -0.15 -8.98
N LEU A 5 -8.38 0.69 -7.97
CA LEU A 5 -7.93 0.21 -6.67
C LEU A 5 -9.02 -0.61 -5.97
N PRO A 6 -8.65 -1.51 -5.04
CA PRO A 6 -9.60 -2.09 -4.10
C PRO A 6 -10.23 -0.98 -3.24
N THR A 7 -11.43 -1.24 -2.70
CA THR A 7 -12.09 -0.25 -1.83
C THR A 7 -11.24 -0.01 -0.58
N PHE A 8 -11.38 1.19 -0.01
CA PHE A 8 -10.67 1.54 1.22
C PHE A 8 -10.91 0.53 2.35
N ASN A 9 -12.15 0.04 2.50
CA ASN A 9 -12.49 -0.90 3.56
C ASN A 9 -11.80 -2.26 3.39
N ASP A 10 -11.67 -2.75 2.15
CA ASP A 10 -10.93 -4.00 1.87
C ASP A 10 -9.46 -3.89 2.29
N LEU A 11 -8.85 -2.74 1.99
CA LEU A 11 -7.45 -2.47 2.35
C LEU A 11 -7.32 -2.30 3.86
N ARG A 12 -8.21 -1.53 4.49
CA ARG A 12 -8.17 -1.19 5.92
C ARG A 12 -8.28 -2.42 6.81
N ILE A 13 -9.22 -3.32 6.55
CA ILE A 13 -9.44 -4.54 7.35
C ILE A 13 -8.17 -5.40 7.39
N ASN A 14 -7.41 -5.40 6.29
CA ASN A 14 -6.22 -6.22 6.14
C ASN A 14 -4.90 -5.45 6.35
N TYR A 15 -4.96 -4.19 6.77
CA TYR A 15 -3.79 -3.37 7.06
C TYR A 15 -3.28 -3.68 8.48
N PRO A 16 -2.10 -4.31 8.64
CA PRO A 16 -1.59 -4.64 9.97
C PRO A 16 -1.20 -3.37 10.75
N THR A 17 -1.64 -3.30 12.00
CA THR A 17 -1.28 -2.24 12.96
C THR A 17 -0.22 -2.74 13.96
N GLY A 18 0.27 -1.88 14.86
CA GLY A 18 1.34 -2.22 15.83
C GLY A 18 2.75 -1.95 15.31
N SER A 19 3.79 -2.37 16.04
CA SER A 19 5.19 -2.07 15.70
C SER A 19 5.69 -2.83 14.46
N SER A 20 6.80 -2.37 13.87
CA SER A 20 7.43 -3.06 12.73
C SER A 20 7.84 -4.49 13.08
N GLU A 21 8.37 -4.70 14.29
CA GLU A 21 8.81 -5.99 14.80
C GLU A 21 7.62 -6.95 14.93
N LEU A 22 6.50 -6.48 15.49
CA LEU A 22 5.29 -7.28 15.64
C LEU A 22 4.70 -7.66 14.28
N VAL A 23 4.65 -6.72 13.32
CA VAL A 23 4.15 -7.02 11.96
C VAL A 23 5.02 -8.07 11.28
N LYS A 24 6.34 -7.93 11.36
CA LYS A 24 7.30 -8.87 10.79
C LYS A 24 7.19 -10.25 11.43
N ALA A 25 7.11 -10.32 12.76
CA ALA A 25 6.94 -11.57 13.49
C ALA A 25 5.60 -12.26 13.13
N THR A 26 4.53 -11.48 12.99
CA THR A 26 3.19 -11.99 12.65
C THR A 26 3.11 -12.53 11.22
N ILE A 27 3.79 -11.88 10.26
CA ILE A 27 3.86 -12.38 8.87
C ILE A 27 4.82 -13.57 8.76
N GLY A 28 5.92 -13.54 9.51
CA GLY A 28 6.92 -14.59 9.55
C GLY A 28 7.63 -14.83 8.22
N GLY A 29 8.29 -15.98 8.10
CA GLY A 29 9.05 -16.34 6.90
C GLY A 29 10.21 -15.37 6.67
N ALA A 30 10.51 -15.10 5.40
CA ALA A 30 11.62 -14.23 5.05
C ALA A 30 11.30 -12.74 5.30
N VAL A 31 10.02 -12.36 5.45
CA VAL A 31 9.61 -11.00 5.88
C VAL A 31 10.18 -10.65 7.27
N ASN A 32 10.43 -11.63 8.13
CA ASN A 32 10.99 -11.39 9.46
C ASN A 32 12.51 -11.17 9.49
N ALA A 33 13.14 -10.94 8.34
CA ALA A 33 14.58 -10.70 8.26
C ALA A 33 14.99 -9.36 8.90
N ALA A 34 16.12 -9.33 9.61
CA ALA A 34 16.60 -8.15 10.34
C ALA A 34 16.81 -6.90 9.46
N TYR A 35 17.23 -7.09 8.21
CA TYR A 35 17.48 -5.98 7.27
C TYR A 35 16.22 -5.26 6.79
N ILE A 36 15.02 -5.82 7.02
CA ILE A 36 13.75 -5.14 6.73
C ILE A 36 13.40 -4.27 7.95
N THR A 37 13.82 -3.01 7.96
CA THR A 37 13.57 -2.06 9.05
C THR A 37 12.26 -1.30 8.85
N ASN A 38 11.94 -0.95 7.61
CA ASN A 38 10.71 -0.22 7.25
C ASN A 38 9.60 -1.19 6.80
N THR A 39 8.51 -1.24 7.56
CA THR A 39 7.37 -2.14 7.30
C THR A 39 6.19 -1.49 6.58
N CYS A 40 6.26 -0.21 6.21
CA CYS A 40 5.09 0.48 5.64
C CYS A 40 4.58 -0.20 4.36
N VAL A 41 5.48 -0.61 3.46
CA VAL A 41 5.14 -1.33 2.22
C VAL A 41 4.77 -2.78 2.49
N VAL A 42 5.37 -3.40 3.51
CA VAL A 42 5.01 -4.76 3.92
C VAL A 42 3.55 -4.80 4.40
N ARG A 43 3.12 -3.80 5.17
CA ARG A 43 1.72 -3.63 5.60
C ARG A 43 0.79 -3.45 4.40
N MET A 44 1.19 -2.63 3.43
CA MET A 44 0.43 -2.50 2.19
C MET A 44 0.33 -3.80 1.41
N SER A 45 1.44 -4.51 1.27
CA SER A 45 1.46 -5.82 0.63
C SER A 45 0.49 -6.79 1.30
N ARG A 46 0.44 -6.81 2.65
CA ARG A 46 -0.55 -7.59 3.40
C ARG A 46 -1.98 -7.19 3.06
N ALA A 47 -2.29 -5.89 3.05
CA ALA A 47 -3.61 -5.38 2.70
C ALA A 47 -4.06 -5.84 1.30
N PHE A 48 -3.18 -5.79 0.30
CA PHE A 48 -3.47 -6.27 -1.06
C PHE A 48 -3.57 -7.80 -1.16
N ASN A 49 -2.79 -8.54 -0.38
CA ASN A 49 -2.74 -9.99 -0.43
C ASN A 49 -3.97 -10.70 0.16
N TYR A 50 -4.75 -9.98 0.97
CA TYR A 50 -5.86 -10.52 1.76
C TYR A 50 -7.20 -9.82 1.50
N LEU A 51 -7.38 -9.21 0.33
CA LEU A 51 -8.66 -8.58 -0.03
C LEU A 51 -9.83 -9.57 0.05
N GLY A 52 -11.02 -9.10 0.43
CA GLY A 52 -12.19 -9.96 0.57
C GLY A 52 -12.54 -10.28 2.02
N ILE A 53 -13.85 -10.38 2.26
CA ILE A 53 -14.55 -10.22 3.54
C ILE A 53 -14.44 -11.48 4.44
N ASP A 54 -14.48 -11.25 5.76
CA ASP A 54 -14.65 -12.22 6.87
C ASP A 54 -13.73 -13.44 6.90
N ASN A 55 -12.42 -13.20 7.06
CA ASN A 55 -11.44 -14.24 7.44
C ASN A 55 -11.38 -15.47 6.50
N HIS A 56 -12.04 -15.44 5.34
CA HIS A 56 -11.91 -16.48 4.34
C HIS A 56 -10.54 -16.36 3.67
N ILE A 57 -9.62 -17.22 4.09
CA ILE A 57 -8.30 -17.33 3.48
C ILE A 57 -8.47 -17.98 2.10
N PHE A 58 -8.51 -17.15 1.05
CA PHE A 58 -8.48 -17.64 -0.32
C PHE A 58 -7.04 -18.02 -0.72
N SER A 59 -6.87 -19.26 -1.19
CA SER A 59 -5.62 -19.67 -1.83
C SER A 59 -5.62 -19.24 -3.29
N LEU A 60 -4.51 -18.63 -3.73
CA LEU A 60 -4.29 -18.19 -5.12
C LEU A 60 -4.32 -19.38 -6.10
N ASN A 61 -4.04 -20.59 -5.60
CA ASN A 61 -3.93 -21.80 -6.41
C ASN A 61 -5.20 -22.67 -6.38
N THR A 62 -6.26 -22.26 -5.67
CA THR A 62 -7.50 -23.03 -5.64
C THR A 62 -8.22 -22.93 -7.00
N PRO A 63 -8.54 -24.05 -7.67
CA PRO A 63 -9.27 -24.05 -8.93
C PRO A 63 -10.67 -23.45 -8.82
N SER A 64 -11.13 -22.77 -9.88
CA SER A 64 -12.43 -22.08 -9.92
C SER A 64 -13.65 -22.97 -9.69
N TRP A 65 -13.56 -24.28 -9.93
CA TRP A 65 -14.66 -25.23 -9.70
C TRP A 65 -14.89 -25.58 -8.23
N LYS A 66 -13.96 -25.23 -7.31
CA LYS A 66 -14.12 -25.48 -5.87
C LYS A 66 -14.99 -24.43 -5.15
N TYR A 67 -15.48 -23.41 -5.86
CA TYR A 67 -16.30 -22.35 -5.26
C TYR A 67 -17.79 -22.68 -5.36
N THR A 68 -18.44 -22.73 -4.21
CA THR A 68 -19.86 -23.08 -4.09
C THR A 68 -20.80 -21.89 -4.31
N THR A 69 -20.28 -20.66 -4.33
CA THR A 69 -21.07 -19.44 -4.59
C THR A 69 -20.36 -18.49 -5.56
N LYS A 70 -21.15 -17.76 -6.36
CA LYS A 70 -20.66 -16.68 -7.24
C LYS A 70 -19.88 -15.62 -6.47
N GLN A 71 -20.31 -15.30 -5.25
CA GLN A 71 -19.65 -14.32 -4.38
C GLN A 71 -18.25 -14.78 -3.96
N ALA A 72 -18.08 -16.05 -3.60
CA ALA A 72 -16.78 -16.62 -3.25
C ALA A 72 -15.82 -16.64 -4.46
N PHE A 73 -16.34 -16.95 -5.65
CA PHE A 73 -15.56 -16.85 -6.89
C PHE A 73 -15.09 -15.41 -7.16
N LEU A 74 -16.00 -14.42 -7.10
CA LEU A 74 -15.66 -13.02 -7.33
C LEU A 74 -14.66 -12.48 -6.29
N ALA A 75 -14.78 -12.90 -5.03
CA ALA A 75 -13.82 -12.56 -3.99
C ALA A 75 -12.42 -13.14 -4.30
N GLN A 76 -12.34 -14.40 -4.75
CA GLN A 76 -11.06 -15.00 -5.14
C GLN A 76 -10.44 -14.30 -6.35
N GLU A 77 -11.22 -14.01 -7.38
CA GLU A 77 -10.73 -13.31 -8.58
C GLU A 77 -10.20 -11.91 -8.22
N LYS A 78 -10.88 -11.20 -7.31
CA LYS A 78 -10.40 -9.93 -6.75
C LYS A 78 -9.03 -10.11 -6.08
N VAL A 79 -8.87 -11.12 -5.21
CA VAL A 79 -7.57 -11.41 -4.58
C VAL A 79 -6.49 -11.68 -5.63
N LYS A 80 -6.75 -12.53 -6.62
CA LYS A 80 -5.77 -12.87 -7.66
C LYS A 80 -5.30 -11.65 -8.45
N VAL A 81 -6.23 -10.78 -8.82
CA VAL A 81 -5.95 -9.58 -9.62
C VAL A 81 -5.08 -8.59 -8.83
N HIS A 82 -5.30 -8.44 -7.53
CA HIS A 82 -4.68 -7.40 -6.73
C HIS A 82 -3.50 -7.86 -5.87
N ALA A 83 -3.39 -9.15 -5.56
CA ALA A 83 -2.29 -9.71 -4.78
C ALA A 83 -0.94 -9.27 -5.32
N ILE A 84 0.01 -9.11 -4.40
CA ILE A 84 1.37 -8.71 -4.77
C ILE A 84 2.01 -9.86 -5.55
N PRO A 85 2.44 -9.62 -6.80
CA PRO A 85 3.03 -10.65 -7.61
C PRO A 85 4.48 -10.90 -7.17
N GLN A 86 5.00 -12.10 -7.44
CA GLN A 86 6.42 -12.39 -7.20
C GLN A 86 7.35 -11.49 -8.02
N ARG A 87 6.96 -11.18 -9.25
CA ARG A 87 7.67 -10.32 -10.19
C ARG A 87 6.67 -9.40 -10.88
N TYR A 88 7.11 -8.18 -11.21
CA TYR A 88 6.31 -7.26 -12.00
C TYR A 88 7.18 -6.68 -13.13
N THR A 89 7.06 -7.26 -14.32
CA THR A 89 7.97 -7.02 -15.46
C THR A 89 7.79 -5.67 -16.14
N PHE A 90 6.76 -4.92 -15.78
CA PHE A 90 6.43 -3.64 -16.41
C PHE A 90 7.17 -2.45 -15.80
N ILE A 91 7.92 -2.66 -14.73
CA ILE A 91 8.76 -1.64 -14.10
C ILE A 91 10.19 -2.16 -13.94
N LYS A 92 11.16 -1.25 -13.83
CA LYS A 92 12.58 -1.58 -13.79
C LYS A 92 12.96 -2.53 -12.65
N ALA A 93 12.35 -2.38 -11.49
CA ALA A 93 12.61 -3.19 -10.31
C ALA A 93 11.32 -3.37 -9.48
N PHE A 94 11.08 -4.61 -9.06
CA PHE A 94 10.00 -4.97 -8.14
C PHE A 94 10.39 -6.22 -7.36
N GLU A 95 11.14 -6.01 -6.29
CA GLU A 95 11.58 -7.06 -5.39
C GLU A 95 10.48 -7.40 -4.38
N THR A 96 10.29 -8.70 -4.21
CA THR A 96 9.36 -9.23 -3.22
C THR A 96 9.99 -10.38 -2.47
N ILE A 97 9.55 -10.56 -1.23
CA ILE A 97 9.99 -11.65 -0.36
C ILE A 97 8.79 -12.49 0.08
N SER A 98 9.03 -13.74 0.47
CA SER A 98 7.95 -14.64 0.90
C SER A 98 7.68 -14.50 2.39
N GLY A 99 6.41 -14.35 2.77
CA GLY A 99 5.96 -14.54 4.16
C GLY A 99 5.88 -16.02 4.53
N ALA A 100 5.59 -16.34 5.81
CA ALA A 100 5.31 -17.71 6.24
C ALA A 100 4.03 -18.27 5.60
N ASP A 101 3.12 -17.38 5.21
CA ASP A 101 1.89 -17.63 4.47
C ASP A 101 2.08 -17.96 2.99
N GLN A 102 3.33 -18.05 2.51
CA GLN A 102 3.71 -18.27 1.11
C GLN A 102 3.23 -17.19 0.14
N LYS A 103 2.80 -16.03 0.65
CA LYS A 103 2.47 -14.86 -0.17
C LYS A 103 3.69 -13.96 -0.34
N ARG A 104 3.63 -13.11 -1.37
CA ARG A 104 4.73 -12.21 -1.74
C ARG A 104 4.52 -10.83 -1.12
N TYR A 105 5.60 -10.22 -0.65
CA TYR A 105 5.58 -8.94 0.02
C TYR A 105 6.62 -8.03 -0.61
N CYS A 106 6.17 -6.92 -1.20
CA CYS A 106 7.08 -5.84 -1.56
C CYS A 106 7.52 -5.14 -0.26
N PHE A 107 8.76 -4.70 -0.22
CA PHE A 107 9.35 -4.09 0.98
C PHE A 107 10.10 -2.79 0.67
N ARG A 108 10.12 -2.33 -0.59
CA ARG A 108 10.79 -1.11 -1.04
C ARG A 108 9.79 -0.05 -1.48
N VAL A 109 9.86 1.13 -0.86
CA VAL A 109 8.91 2.24 -1.07
C VAL A 109 8.91 2.74 -2.52
N SER A 110 10.09 2.93 -3.11
CA SER A 110 10.23 3.41 -4.49
C SER A 110 9.62 2.43 -5.51
N GLU A 111 9.82 1.14 -5.31
CA GLU A 111 9.30 0.09 -6.19
C GLU A 111 7.80 -0.06 -6.06
N PHE A 112 7.26 -0.01 -4.84
CA PHE A 112 5.82 -0.03 -4.62
C PHE A 112 5.13 1.20 -5.23
N PHE A 113 5.75 2.37 -5.16
CA PHE A 113 5.26 3.58 -5.83
C PHE A 113 5.17 3.41 -7.35
N ASN A 114 6.20 2.84 -7.98
CA ASN A 114 6.20 2.57 -9.42
C ASN A 114 5.15 1.50 -9.79
N TYR A 115 5.03 0.46 -8.97
CA TYR A 115 4.01 -0.57 -9.12
C TYR A 115 2.59 0.00 -9.05
N LEU A 116 2.29 0.85 -8.07
CA LEU A 116 0.98 1.48 -7.96
C LEU A 116 0.64 2.34 -9.18
N ASN A 117 1.58 3.19 -9.61
CA ASN A 117 1.37 4.07 -10.76
C ASN A 117 1.26 3.33 -12.11
N HIS A 118 1.84 2.14 -12.23
CA HIS A 118 1.73 1.35 -13.46
C HIS A 118 0.51 0.41 -13.44
N LYS A 119 0.27 -0.29 -12.33
CA LYS A 119 -0.83 -1.27 -12.22
C LYS A 119 -2.19 -0.59 -12.13
N TYR A 120 -2.26 0.49 -11.38
CA TYR A 120 -3.49 1.24 -11.14
C TYR A 120 -3.45 2.58 -11.88
N ASN A 121 -4.56 3.32 -11.83
CA ASN A 121 -4.55 4.72 -12.26
C ASN A 121 -3.42 5.48 -11.53
N LYS A 122 -2.80 6.42 -12.23
CA LYS A 122 -1.88 7.39 -11.60
C LYS A 122 -2.62 8.08 -10.45
N TYR A 123 -1.88 8.51 -9.44
CA TYR A 123 -2.42 9.24 -8.29
C TYR A 123 -3.44 10.31 -8.71
N ASN A 124 -4.50 10.45 -7.93
CA ASN A 124 -5.58 11.42 -8.15
C ASN A 124 -5.16 12.82 -7.73
N HIS A 125 -4.43 12.91 -6.61
CA HIS A 125 -3.99 14.16 -6.03
C HIS A 125 -2.50 14.10 -5.71
N SER A 126 -1.83 15.24 -5.90
CA SER A 126 -0.43 15.39 -5.49
C SER A 126 -0.12 16.81 -5.00
N LEU A 127 0.89 16.88 -4.15
CA LEU A 127 1.54 18.12 -3.74
C LEU A 127 3.05 17.91 -3.90
N ILE A 128 3.70 18.73 -4.73
CA ILE A 128 5.12 18.60 -5.07
C ILE A 128 5.81 19.91 -4.74
N LEU A 129 6.89 19.85 -3.96
CA LEU A 129 7.69 21.00 -3.58
C LEU A 129 8.48 21.46 -4.81
N LYS A 130 8.06 22.55 -5.44
CA LYS A 130 8.73 23.11 -6.63
C LYS A 130 9.98 23.92 -6.26
N THR A 131 9.90 24.70 -5.18
CA THR A 131 10.93 25.61 -4.70
C THR A 131 10.90 25.68 -3.18
N GLY A 132 12.02 26.08 -2.56
CA GLY A 132 12.14 26.18 -1.12
C GLY A 132 12.51 24.87 -0.43
N LYS A 133 12.52 24.89 0.91
CA LYS A 133 12.89 23.72 1.74
C LYS A 133 11.68 22.95 2.25
N PHE A 134 10.53 23.61 2.43
CA PHE A 134 9.32 23.05 3.05
C PHE A 134 8.06 23.53 2.32
N PHE A 135 6.98 22.77 2.42
CA PHE A 135 5.67 23.25 1.97
C PHE A 135 5.21 24.44 2.80
N THR A 136 4.59 25.43 2.15
CA THR A 136 3.92 26.50 2.89
C THR A 136 2.68 25.95 3.59
N GLN A 137 2.30 26.57 4.71
CA GLN A 137 1.07 26.20 5.42
C GLN A 137 -0.17 26.31 4.52
N SER A 138 -0.20 27.28 3.61
CA SER A 138 -1.28 27.42 2.62
C SER A 138 -1.33 26.25 1.65
N ALA A 139 -0.20 25.83 1.08
CA ALA A 139 -0.16 24.73 0.14
C ALA A 139 -0.55 23.40 0.79
N LEU A 140 -0.14 23.17 2.05
CA LEU A 140 -0.57 22.01 2.82
C LEU A 140 -2.07 22.04 3.08
N ARG A 141 -2.62 23.16 3.55
CA ARG A 141 -4.05 23.32 3.79
C ARG A 141 -4.86 23.09 2.50
N ASP A 142 -4.47 23.73 1.41
CA ASP A 142 -5.16 23.60 0.12
C ASP A 142 -5.11 22.15 -0.41
N PHE A 143 -4.04 21.40 -0.10
CA PHE A 143 -3.96 19.98 -0.41
C PHE A 143 -4.86 19.14 0.52
N THR A 144 -4.80 19.35 1.84
CA THR A 144 -5.61 18.61 2.82
C THR A 144 -7.10 18.83 2.61
N ASP A 145 -7.51 20.06 2.25
CA ASP A 145 -8.91 20.39 1.94
C ASP A 145 -9.40 19.63 0.69
N LYS A 146 -8.54 19.48 -0.33
CA LYS A 146 -8.88 18.72 -1.55
C LYS A 146 -9.07 17.24 -1.31
N ILE A 147 -8.30 16.66 -0.39
CA ILE A 147 -8.37 15.23 -0.07
C ILE A 147 -9.29 14.92 1.11
N ASN A 148 -9.90 15.94 1.73
CA ASN A 148 -10.86 15.76 2.79
C ASN A 148 -12.08 14.97 2.29
N ASN A 149 -12.58 14.05 3.10
CA ASN A 149 -13.63 13.08 2.77
C ASN A 149 -13.31 12.12 1.61
N LYS A 150 -12.06 12.08 1.13
CA LYS A 150 -11.58 11.10 0.16
C LYS A 150 -10.86 9.97 0.87
N THR A 151 -11.12 8.72 0.54
CA THR A 151 -10.38 7.61 1.13
C THR A 151 -9.38 7.04 0.16
N GLY A 152 -8.23 6.56 0.64
CA GLY A 152 -7.22 6.09 -0.29
C GLY A 152 -5.91 5.58 0.31
N ILE A 153 -4.95 5.36 -0.58
CA ILE A 153 -3.56 5.11 -0.24
C ILE A 153 -2.82 6.44 -0.38
N ILE A 154 -2.12 6.87 0.69
CA ILE A 154 -1.31 8.08 0.68
C ILE A 154 0.17 7.75 0.77
N CYS A 155 1.00 8.45 0.00
CA CYS A 155 2.45 8.33 -0.02
C CYS A 155 3.10 9.67 0.25
N PHE A 156 4.07 9.68 1.17
CA PHE A 156 4.98 10.80 1.39
C PHE A 156 6.35 10.42 0.83
N LYS A 157 6.89 11.17 -0.14
CA LYS A 157 8.28 11.06 -0.57
C LYS A 157 9.14 11.84 0.41
N THR A 158 9.60 11.15 1.43
CA THR A 158 10.38 11.70 2.53
C THR A 158 11.75 11.04 2.53
N LYS A 159 12.82 11.84 2.61
CA LYS A 159 14.19 11.30 2.66
C LYS A 159 14.48 10.75 4.06
N PHE A 160 14.36 9.44 4.23
CA PHE A 160 14.81 8.73 5.44
C PHE A 160 16.18 8.08 5.21
N SER A 161 16.83 7.66 6.29
CA SER A 161 18.12 6.94 6.20
C SER A 161 17.97 5.55 5.57
N ASP A 162 16.80 4.93 5.69
CA ASP A 162 16.51 3.55 5.29
C ASP A 162 15.36 3.44 4.27
N ALA A 163 14.74 4.55 3.87
CA ALA A 163 13.63 4.55 2.94
C ALA A 163 13.50 5.87 2.14
N THR A 164 12.86 5.77 0.98
CA THR A 164 12.58 6.91 0.08
C THR A 164 11.21 7.55 0.34
N GLY A 165 10.53 7.14 1.41
CA GLY A 165 9.24 7.67 1.79
C GLY A 165 8.45 6.78 2.75
N HIS A 166 7.16 7.07 2.88
CA HIS A 166 6.21 6.34 3.72
C HIS A 166 4.90 6.12 2.98
N PHE A 167 4.33 4.93 3.11
CA PHE A 167 2.97 4.61 2.66
C PHE A 167 2.07 4.34 3.85
N THR A 168 0.86 4.87 3.81
CA THR A 168 -0.20 4.53 4.75
C THR A 168 -1.57 4.69 4.08
N LEU A 169 -2.62 4.37 4.81
CA LEU A 169 -3.99 4.59 4.37
C LEU A 169 -4.46 5.97 4.87
N TRP A 170 -5.27 6.64 4.05
CA TRP A 170 -5.93 7.90 4.35
C TRP A 170 -7.44 7.66 4.47
N ASP A 171 -8.02 7.96 5.63
CA ASP A 171 -9.43 7.65 5.92
C ASP A 171 -10.43 8.75 5.55
N GLY A 172 -9.99 9.78 4.83
CA GLY A 172 -10.78 10.98 4.57
C GLY A 172 -10.49 12.13 5.51
N TYR A 173 -9.83 11.88 6.64
CA TYR A 173 -9.52 12.91 7.62
C TYR A 173 -8.07 12.85 8.13
N LYS A 174 -7.53 11.65 8.32
CA LYS A 174 -6.17 11.43 8.82
C LYS A 174 -5.52 10.17 8.25
N CYS A 175 -4.21 10.09 8.43
CA CYS A 175 -3.46 8.87 8.18
C CYS A 175 -3.78 7.82 9.26
N LEU A 176 -3.85 6.55 8.89
CA LEU A 176 -4.11 5.46 9.84
C LEU A 176 -2.95 5.19 10.80
N TYR A 177 -1.73 5.55 10.40
CA TYR A 177 -0.54 5.28 11.20
C TYR A 177 0.24 6.55 11.49
N GLN A 178 1.04 7.02 10.53
CA GLN A 178 1.86 8.22 10.69
C GLN A 178 1.75 9.06 9.43
N ASP A 179 1.52 10.36 9.61
CA ASP A 179 1.65 11.34 8.55
C ASP A 179 3.00 12.02 8.58
N TYR A 180 3.36 12.62 7.45
CA TYR A 180 4.61 13.37 7.27
C TYR A 180 4.35 14.70 6.53
N PHE A 181 3.18 15.31 6.76
CA PHE A 181 2.79 16.58 6.12
C PHE A 181 3.73 17.73 6.49
N LEU A 182 4.12 17.79 7.77
CA LEU A 182 5.00 18.82 8.32
C LEU A 182 6.47 18.38 8.41
N ASP A 183 6.81 17.19 7.90
CA ASP A 183 8.19 16.72 7.96
C ASP A 183 9.06 17.51 6.96
N PRO A 184 10.14 18.15 7.43
CA PRO A 184 11.00 18.97 6.59
C PRO A 184 11.70 18.21 5.45
N ARG A 185 11.73 16.88 5.53
CA ARG A 185 12.36 16.00 4.55
C ARG A 185 11.39 15.53 3.47
N THR A 186 10.09 15.84 3.60
CA THR A 186 9.06 15.49 2.62
C THR A 186 9.08 16.47 1.45
N SER A 187 9.33 15.96 0.24
CA SER A 187 9.33 16.78 -0.98
C SER A 187 8.07 16.59 -1.82
N GLU A 188 7.37 15.47 -1.67
CA GLU A 188 6.19 15.15 -2.47
C GLU A 188 5.17 14.35 -1.66
N ILE A 189 3.89 14.58 -1.92
CA ILE A 189 2.76 13.87 -1.32
C ILE A 189 1.82 13.42 -2.44
N TYR A 190 1.35 12.18 -2.38
CA TYR A 190 0.49 11.58 -3.41
C TYR A 190 -0.66 10.83 -2.75
N LEU A 191 -1.87 10.98 -3.30
CA LEU A 191 -3.04 10.19 -2.91
C LEU A 191 -3.61 9.46 -4.12
N TRP A 192 -3.83 8.15 -3.97
CA TRP A 192 -4.66 7.36 -4.87
C TRP A 192 -6.00 7.10 -4.18
N GLU A 193 -7.08 7.60 -4.76
CA GLU A 193 -8.44 7.38 -4.26
C GLU A 193 -8.85 5.91 -4.46
N CYS A 194 -9.52 5.35 -3.45
CA CYS A 194 -10.09 3.99 -3.47
C CYS A 194 -11.61 4.03 -3.66
#